data_AF-A0A2L0B713-F1
#
_entry.id   AF-A0A2L0B713-F1
#
_cell.length_a   1.000
_cell.length_b   1.000
_cell.length_c   1.000
_cell.angle_alpha   90.00
_cell.angle_beta   90.00
_cell.angle_gamma   90.00
#
_symmetry.space_group_name_H-M   'P 1'
#
loop_
_entity.id
_entity.type
_entity.pdbx_description
1 polymer ?
#
loop_
_entity_poly.entity_id
_entity_poly.type
_entity_poly.pdbx_seq_one_letter_code
_entity_poly.pdbx_strand_id
1 'polypeptide(L)'
;LEGGVKFDFSEISLPKDCLSQTNDNNEDNELNEIDDLYESDNEDSKNVLRACFKSMVDTLSKQAPVTITQVQLLVKELRRIILLWDELWLGTLAQHHSEINKRQQQLEIEIEKVNENPNLNKEEKISLITEKHRIIIKPIIYILEQLWDITSVEPETPHERKFQEKYSEIIKEVLGKLKNPENPDKPQESWQLIKLLQVKFQQKSNRRTSYSLKMQEISPVLYNLKETVIAMPGLATSMRKKVFIRQLSNHVSILPTKTKPKKLVFYGSDGQTYTYLFKGLEDLHLDERIMQFLSIANTMMSQITDGAGHNLYRARHYSVIPLGPRSGLISWVDGTTPLFALYKRWQQREAAK
;
A
#
# COMPACT_ATOMS: atom_id res chain seq x y z
N LEU A 1 -4.09 11.48 28.70
CA LEU A 1 -3.44 12.31 27.66
C LEU A 1 -3.85 11.75 26.32
N GLU A 2 -5.08 12.05 25.91
CA GLU A 2 -5.64 11.72 24.61
C GLU A 2 -5.19 12.81 23.63
N GLY A 3 -4.21 12.48 22.79
CA GLY A 3 -3.63 13.39 21.81
C GLY A 3 -2.75 12.66 20.79
N GLY A 4 -3.00 11.36 20.59
CA GLY A 4 -2.31 10.59 19.56
C GLY A 4 -3.00 10.83 18.22
N VAL A 5 -2.31 11.51 17.31
CA VAL A 5 -2.68 11.55 15.89
C VAL A 5 -2.70 10.09 15.42
N LYS A 6 -3.89 9.57 15.09
CA LYS A 6 -4.04 8.22 14.51
C LYS A 6 -3.19 8.16 13.25
N PHE A 7 -2.30 7.19 13.17
CA PHE A 7 -1.48 6.93 12.00
C PHE A 7 -2.35 6.83 10.74
N ASP A 8 -2.24 7.81 9.85
CA ASP A 8 -3.00 7.83 8.61
C ASP A 8 -2.23 7.02 7.55
N PHE A 9 -2.90 6.01 6.98
CA PHE A 9 -2.35 5.27 5.86
C PHE A 9 -2.10 6.17 4.64
N SER A 10 -2.67 7.39 4.61
CA SER A 10 -2.38 8.43 3.62
C SER A 10 -0.94 8.96 3.68
N GLU A 11 -0.24 8.87 4.82
CA GLU A 11 1.14 9.35 4.99
C GLU A 11 2.20 8.30 4.59
N ILE A 12 1.80 7.03 4.42
CA ILE A 12 2.72 5.98 3.98
C ILE A 12 2.96 6.14 2.48
N SER A 13 4.12 6.67 2.11
CA SER A 13 4.64 6.62 0.75
C SER A 13 5.76 5.57 0.70
N LEU A 14 5.60 4.55 -0.15
CA LEU A 14 6.69 3.60 -0.39
C LEU A 14 7.80 4.36 -1.14
N PRO A 15 9.06 4.40 -0.63
CA PRO A 15 10.15 5.08 -1.30
C PRO A 15 10.38 4.58 -2.70
N LYS A 16 11.00 5.43 -3.52
CA LYS A 16 11.10 5.18 -4.94
C LYS A 16 11.94 3.92 -5.30
N ASP A 17 12.72 3.37 -4.37
CA ASP A 17 13.74 2.34 -4.66
C ASP A 17 13.66 1.06 -3.82
N CYS A 18 12.61 0.86 -3.02
CA CYS A 18 12.65 -0.19 -1.97
C CYS A 18 12.76 -1.65 -2.47
N LEU A 19 12.59 -1.91 -3.78
CA LEU A 19 12.49 -3.26 -4.30
C LEU A 19 13.23 -3.49 -5.63
N SER A 20 13.98 -2.50 -6.11
CA SER A 20 14.92 -2.65 -7.23
C SER A 20 16.28 -2.11 -6.81
N GLN A 21 17.31 -2.95 -6.90
CA GLN A 21 18.69 -2.48 -6.81
C GLN A 21 18.97 -1.59 -8.02
N THR A 22 18.91 -0.28 -7.83
CA THR A 22 19.68 0.72 -8.57
C THR A 22 19.65 1.99 -7.72
N ASN A 23 20.80 2.37 -7.18
CA ASN A 23 21.03 3.71 -6.63
C ASN A 23 20.91 4.70 -7.79
N ASP A 24 19.98 5.64 -7.71
CA ASP A 24 20.19 6.98 -8.27
C ASP A 24 19.47 7.98 -7.35
N ASN A 25 20.27 8.74 -6.62
CA ASN A 25 19.83 9.89 -5.84
C ASN A 25 19.60 11.07 -6.79
N ASN A 26 18.55 11.83 -6.48
CA ASN A 26 18.28 13.23 -6.79
C ASN A 26 17.13 13.51 -7.76
N GLU A 27 16.47 14.62 -7.42
CA GLU A 27 15.40 15.34 -8.11
C GLU A 27 14.01 14.73 -7.92
N ASP A 28 13.24 15.31 -6.99
CA ASP A 28 11.77 15.49 -7.06
C ASP A 28 11.21 16.12 -5.77
N ASN A 29 11.86 17.17 -5.24
CA ASN A 29 11.28 17.97 -4.16
C ASN A 29 10.24 19.00 -4.67
N GLU A 30 10.12 19.20 -5.99
CA GLU A 30 9.24 20.24 -6.56
C GLU A 30 7.80 19.77 -6.85
N LEU A 31 7.50 18.46 -6.77
CA LEU A 31 6.13 17.95 -6.99
C LEU A 31 5.27 17.93 -5.72
N ASN A 32 5.87 18.11 -4.54
CA ASN A 32 5.13 18.15 -3.28
C ASN A 32 4.49 19.52 -2.99
N GLU A 33 4.89 20.60 -3.67
CA GLU A 33 4.31 21.95 -3.43
C GLU A 33 2.98 22.17 -4.16
N ILE A 34 2.57 21.29 -5.08
CA ILE A 34 1.30 21.42 -5.81
C ILE A 34 0.14 20.72 -5.08
N ASP A 35 0.42 19.78 -4.18
CA ASP A 35 -0.61 19.05 -3.43
C ASP A 35 -1.21 19.88 -2.28
N ASP A 36 -0.43 20.84 -1.74
CA ASP A 36 -0.88 21.74 -0.67
C ASP A 36 -1.87 22.83 -1.15
N LEU A 37 -2.10 22.97 -2.46
CA LEU A 37 -3.00 24.01 -3.00
C LEU A 37 -4.47 23.58 -3.08
N TYR A 38 -4.79 22.30 -2.86
CA TYR A 38 -6.16 21.77 -2.93
C TYR A 38 -6.73 21.28 -1.59
N GLU A 39 -6.02 21.50 -0.46
CA GLU A 39 -6.56 21.29 0.89
C GLU A 39 -7.27 22.53 1.47
N SER A 40 -7.87 23.38 0.62
CA SER A 40 -8.74 24.48 1.07
C SER A 40 -10.23 24.06 1.12
N ASP A 41 -10.53 22.78 1.25
CA ASP A 41 -11.90 22.34 1.55
C ASP A 41 -12.14 22.44 3.06
N ASN A 42 -12.90 23.46 3.47
CA ASN A 42 -13.38 23.66 4.85
C ASN A 42 -13.88 22.33 5.45
N GLU A 43 -13.49 22.03 6.70
CA GLU A 43 -13.94 20.85 7.46
C GLU A 43 -15.47 20.66 7.42
N ASP A 44 -16.22 21.76 7.38
CA ASP A 44 -17.67 21.76 7.22
C ASP A 44 -18.14 21.10 5.90
N SER A 45 -17.46 21.36 4.78
CA SER A 45 -17.75 20.75 3.48
C SER A 45 -17.50 19.24 3.51
N LYS A 46 -16.39 18.80 4.12
CA LYS A 46 -16.08 17.38 4.31
C LYS A 46 -17.13 16.69 5.19
N ASN A 47 -17.62 17.36 6.23
CA ASN A 47 -18.67 16.85 7.11
C ASN A 47 -20.03 16.74 6.42
N VAL A 48 -20.39 17.73 5.58
CA VAL A 48 -21.62 17.68 4.76
C VAL A 48 -21.59 16.51 3.79
N LEU A 49 -20.48 16.33 3.05
CA LEU A 49 -20.34 15.21 2.12
C LEU A 49 -20.43 13.85 2.83
N ARG A 50 -19.79 13.70 3.99
CA ARG A 50 -19.90 12.48 4.82
C ARG A 50 -21.35 12.19 5.22
N ALA A 51 -22.10 13.22 5.63
CA ALA A 51 -23.51 13.07 5.98
C ALA A 51 -24.36 12.64 4.77
N CYS A 52 -24.12 13.23 3.59
CA CYS A 52 -24.79 12.85 2.34
C CYS A 52 -24.49 11.40 1.95
N PHE A 53 -23.22 10.97 1.97
CA PHE A 53 -22.84 9.59 1.67
C PHE A 53 -23.47 8.60 2.65
N LYS A 54 -23.49 8.93 3.94
CA LYS A 54 -24.14 8.09 4.95
C LYS A 54 -25.63 7.93 4.67
N SER A 55 -26.33 9.03 4.39
CA SER A 55 -27.76 9.00 4.04
C SER A 55 -28.06 8.16 2.79
N MET A 56 -27.22 8.26 1.76
CA MET A 56 -27.35 7.42 0.56
C MET A 56 -27.14 5.94 0.87
N VAL A 57 -26.11 5.59 1.64
CA VAL A 57 -25.84 4.21 2.06
C VAL A 57 -26.99 3.67 2.92
N ASP A 58 -27.53 4.45 3.84
CA ASP A 58 -28.66 4.06 4.68
C ASP A 58 -29.91 3.79 3.83
N THR A 59 -30.16 4.62 2.82
CA THR A 59 -31.29 4.46 1.90
C THR A 59 -31.12 3.21 1.03
N LEU A 60 -29.94 3.01 0.45
CA LEU A 60 -29.63 1.83 -0.35
C LEU A 60 -29.65 0.54 0.48
N SER A 61 -29.23 0.61 1.74
CA SER A 61 -29.25 -0.53 2.67
C SER A 61 -30.67 -0.98 2.98
N LYS A 62 -31.65 -0.06 3.01
CA LYS A 62 -33.08 -0.42 3.16
C LYS A 62 -33.64 -1.11 1.91
N GLN A 63 -33.16 -0.73 0.72
CA GLN A 63 -33.66 -1.29 -0.55
C GLN A 63 -32.98 -2.61 -0.94
N ALA A 64 -31.67 -2.71 -0.74
CA ALA A 64 -30.85 -3.86 -1.12
C ALA A 64 -29.86 -4.23 0.00
N PRO A 65 -30.35 -4.65 1.18
CA PRO A 65 -29.52 -4.88 2.37
C PRO A 65 -28.41 -5.90 2.12
N VAL A 66 -28.73 -6.98 1.41
CA VAL A 66 -27.78 -8.06 1.10
C VAL A 66 -26.64 -7.54 0.20
N THR A 67 -26.98 -6.79 -0.86
CA THR A 67 -25.99 -6.24 -1.78
C THR A 67 -25.05 -5.28 -1.07
N ILE A 68 -25.58 -4.35 -0.28
CA ILE A 68 -24.75 -3.37 0.44
C ILE A 68 -23.83 -4.06 1.45
N THR A 69 -24.36 -5.01 2.21
CA THR A 69 -23.56 -5.78 3.18
C THR A 69 -22.43 -6.55 2.49
N GLN A 70 -22.72 -7.22 1.37
CA GLN A 70 -21.72 -7.96 0.61
C GLN A 70 -20.67 -7.04 -0.03
N VAL A 71 -21.06 -5.88 -0.55
CA VAL A 71 -20.13 -4.89 -1.11
C VAL A 71 -19.23 -4.31 0.00
N GLN A 72 -19.80 -3.95 1.15
CA GLN A 72 -19.01 -3.46 2.29
C GLN A 72 -17.99 -4.51 2.76
N LEU A 73 -18.40 -5.79 2.83
CA LEU A 73 -17.51 -6.88 3.17
C LEU A 73 -16.39 -7.05 2.13
N LEU A 74 -16.74 -7.04 0.84
CA LEU A 74 -15.76 -7.12 -0.26
C LEU A 74 -14.74 -5.98 -0.16
N VAL A 75 -15.20 -4.73 0.01
CA VAL A 75 -14.31 -3.55 0.10
C VAL A 75 -13.46 -3.59 1.38
N LYS A 76 -14.03 -3.98 2.52
CA LYS A 76 -13.29 -4.15 3.79
C LYS A 76 -12.13 -5.14 3.60
N GLU A 77 -12.40 -6.29 3.02
CA GLU A 77 -11.40 -7.34 2.85
C GLU A 77 -10.41 -7.02 1.73
N LEU A 78 -10.84 -6.36 0.65
CA LEU A 78 -9.92 -5.81 -0.35
C LEU A 78 -8.94 -4.84 0.32
N ARG A 79 -9.42 -3.93 1.19
CA ARG A 79 -8.56 -3.02 1.95
C ARG A 79 -7.55 -3.75 2.84
N ARG A 80 -7.98 -4.81 3.52
CA ARG A 80 -7.09 -5.66 4.33
C ARG A 80 -5.94 -6.26 3.52
N ILE A 81 -6.24 -6.76 2.32
CA ILE A 81 -5.22 -7.38 1.46
C ILE A 81 -4.41 -6.37 0.62
N ILE A 82 -4.70 -5.06 0.69
CA ILE A 82 -3.90 -4.03 0.00
C ILE A 82 -2.45 -4.14 0.45
N LEU A 83 -2.25 -4.04 1.77
CA LEU A 83 -0.95 -3.96 2.41
C LEU A 83 -0.95 -4.93 3.59
N LEU A 84 -0.25 -6.05 3.44
CA LEU A 84 -0.10 -7.03 4.51
C LEU A 84 0.81 -6.48 5.61
N TRP A 85 0.70 -6.98 6.83
CA TRP A 85 1.48 -6.47 7.96
C TRP A 85 2.99 -6.51 7.75
N ASP A 86 3.54 -7.54 7.12
CA ASP A 86 4.96 -7.60 6.79
C ASP A 86 5.36 -6.62 5.68
N GLU A 87 4.46 -6.36 4.72
CA GLU A 87 4.66 -5.32 3.70
C GLU A 87 4.64 -3.92 4.32
N LEU A 88 3.74 -3.68 5.28
CA LEU A 88 3.63 -2.45 6.05
C LEU A 88 4.92 -2.17 6.83
N TRP A 89 5.36 -3.13 7.66
CA TRP A 89 6.59 -2.98 8.44
C TRP A 89 7.83 -2.75 7.54
N LEU A 90 7.97 -3.54 6.47
CA LEU A 90 9.09 -3.37 5.54
C LEU A 90 9.05 -2.01 4.84
N GLY A 91 7.87 -1.59 4.38
CA GLY A 91 7.65 -0.32 3.70
C GLY A 91 7.98 0.88 4.58
N THR A 92 7.43 0.91 5.80
CA THR A 92 7.65 2.01 6.75
C THR A 92 9.10 2.09 7.23
N LEU A 93 9.73 0.95 7.55
CA LEU A 93 11.16 0.94 7.92
C LEU A 93 12.05 1.45 6.79
N ALA A 94 11.71 1.13 5.53
CA ALA A 94 12.44 1.63 4.39
C ALA A 94 12.18 3.13 4.14
N GLN A 95 10.93 3.59 4.33
CA GLN A 95 10.54 5.00 4.22
C GLN A 95 11.33 5.91 5.15
N HIS A 96 11.50 5.48 6.40
CA HIS A 96 12.22 6.27 7.40
C HIS A 96 13.71 5.93 7.50
N HIS A 97 14.26 5.10 6.60
CA HIS A 97 15.65 4.63 6.72
C HIS A 97 16.67 5.78 6.73
N SER A 98 16.52 6.77 5.85
CA SER A 98 17.40 7.95 5.78
C SER A 98 17.32 8.80 7.05
N GLU A 99 16.11 9.02 7.57
CA GLU A 99 15.88 9.78 8.80
C GLU A 99 16.43 9.06 10.03
N ILE A 100 16.28 7.73 10.09
CA ILE A 100 16.85 6.95 11.19
C ILE A 100 18.39 7.03 11.17
N ASN A 101 19.02 6.94 10.00
CA ASN A 101 20.48 7.11 9.86
C ASN A 101 20.95 8.51 10.29
N LYS A 102 20.22 9.57 9.91
CA LYS A 102 20.53 10.94 10.34
C LYS A 102 20.47 11.09 11.85
N ARG A 103 19.43 10.55 12.49
CA ARG A 103 19.28 10.60 13.96
C ARG A 103 20.35 9.79 14.68
N GLN A 104 20.78 8.67 14.11
CA GLN A 104 21.92 7.91 14.65
C GLN A 104 23.20 8.77 14.67
N GLN A 105 23.56 9.36 13.53
CA GLN A 105 24.75 10.22 13.43
C GLN A 105 24.66 11.43 14.36
N GLN A 106 23.47 12.03 14.46
CA GLN A 106 23.24 13.14 15.39
C GLN A 106 23.47 12.72 16.85
N LEU A 107 23.00 11.53 17.25
CA LEU A 107 23.19 11.03 18.60
C LEU A 107 24.67 10.76 18.90
N GLU A 108 25.42 10.20 17.94
CA GLU A 108 26.87 9.98 18.08
C GLU A 108 27.63 11.29 18.32
N ILE A 109 27.33 12.32 17.53
CA ILE A 109 27.93 13.66 17.68
C ILE A 109 27.58 14.28 19.03
N GLU A 110 26.33 14.18 19.49
CA GLU A 110 25.92 14.76 20.77
C GLU A 110 26.56 14.04 21.97
N ILE A 111 26.75 12.73 21.89
CA ILE A 111 27.45 11.97 22.95
C ILE A 111 28.92 12.37 23.02
N GLU A 112 29.58 12.52 21.88
CA GLU A 112 30.97 12.98 21.81
C GLU A 112 31.14 14.35 22.48
N LYS A 113 30.28 15.32 22.15
CA LYS A 113 30.28 16.65 22.77
C LYS A 113 30.09 16.61 24.30
N VAL A 114 29.19 15.76 24.79
CA VAL A 114 28.96 15.61 26.25
C VAL A 114 30.20 15.01 26.93
N ASN A 115 30.85 14.05 26.27
CA ASN A 115 32.05 13.42 26.79
C ASN A 115 33.26 14.36 26.82
N GLU A 116 33.43 15.22 25.81
CA GLU A 116 34.52 16.20 25.72
C GLU A 116 34.37 17.38 26.69
N ASN A 117 33.17 17.64 27.20
CA ASN A 117 32.95 18.78 28.10
C ASN A 117 33.68 18.57 29.46
N PRO A 118 34.63 19.46 29.82
CA PRO A 118 35.38 19.34 31.07
C PRO A 118 34.58 19.80 32.30
N ASN A 119 33.48 20.53 32.10
CA ASN A 119 32.69 21.12 33.19
C ASN A 119 31.63 20.17 33.77
N LEU A 120 31.50 18.96 33.22
CA LEU A 120 30.52 17.97 33.65
C LEU A 120 31.19 16.83 34.41
N ASN A 121 30.59 16.44 35.52
CA ASN A 121 30.99 15.24 36.26
C ASN A 121 30.47 13.96 35.57
N LYS A 122 30.92 12.79 36.02
CA LYS A 122 30.55 11.51 35.38
C LYS A 122 29.05 11.21 35.44
N GLU A 123 28.40 11.54 36.55
CA GLU A 123 26.97 11.28 36.75
C GLU A 123 26.11 12.20 35.87
N GLU A 124 26.48 13.48 35.77
CA GLU A 124 25.86 14.46 34.88
C GLU A 124 26.00 14.07 33.41
N LYS A 125 27.18 13.57 33.00
CA LYS A 125 27.40 13.06 31.64
C LYS A 125 26.46 11.90 31.33
N ILE A 126 26.34 10.91 32.22
CA ILE A 126 25.43 9.76 32.04
C ILE A 126 23.98 10.23 31.94
N SER A 127 23.55 11.13 32.83
CA SER A 127 22.18 11.65 32.82
C SER A 127 21.87 12.42 31.53
N LEU A 128 22.80 13.27 31.08
CA LEU A 128 22.63 14.05 29.85
C LEU A 128 22.61 13.16 28.60
N ILE A 129 23.51 12.17 28.51
CA ILE A 129 23.54 11.21 27.41
C ILE A 129 22.21 10.43 27.35
N THR A 130 21.70 9.99 28.50
CA THR A 130 20.42 9.25 28.57
C THR A 130 19.25 10.10 28.08
N GLU A 131 19.17 11.35 28.52
CA GLU A 131 18.08 12.24 28.10
C GLU A 131 18.20 12.63 26.62
N LYS A 132 19.42 12.86 26.12
CA LYS A 132 19.69 13.11 24.70
C LYS A 132 19.31 11.92 23.81
N HIS A 133 19.69 10.71 24.22
CA HIS A 133 19.29 9.45 23.56
C HIS A 133 17.77 9.36 23.46
N ARG A 134 17.08 9.54 24.60
CA ARG A 134 15.62 9.50 24.67
C ARG A 134 14.98 10.50 23.72
N ILE A 135 15.43 11.76 23.71
CA ILE A 135 14.86 12.81 22.86
C ILE A 135 15.04 12.49 21.38
N ILE A 136 16.25 12.06 20.97
CA ILE A 136 16.58 11.80 19.57
C ILE A 136 15.88 10.54 19.03
N ILE A 137 15.76 9.49 19.85
CA ILE A 137 15.14 8.22 19.44
C ILE A 137 13.61 8.25 19.54
N LYS A 138 13.02 9.11 20.38
CA LYS A 138 11.56 9.16 20.61
C LYS A 138 10.70 9.19 19.33
N PRO A 139 11.02 9.97 18.28
CA PRO A 139 10.21 9.94 17.05
C PRO A 139 10.28 8.61 16.30
N ILE A 140 11.41 7.88 16.39
CA ILE A 140 11.55 6.55 15.81
C ILE A 140 10.69 5.55 16.60
N ILE A 141 10.79 5.58 17.93
CA ILE A 141 9.95 4.73 18.81
C ILE A 141 8.48 4.97 18.50
N TYR A 142 8.06 6.23 18.37
CA TYR A 142 6.68 6.57 18.04
C TYR A 142 6.19 5.86 16.78
N ILE A 143 6.97 5.90 15.70
CA ILE A 143 6.63 5.20 14.43
C ILE A 143 6.51 3.69 14.67
N LEU A 144 7.47 3.08 15.37
CA LEU A 144 7.45 1.64 15.63
C LEU A 144 6.30 1.23 16.56
N GLU A 145 5.92 2.07 17.51
CA GLU A 145 4.74 1.89 18.37
C GLU A 145 3.45 1.96 17.57
N GLN A 146 3.32 2.92 16.64
CA GLN A 146 2.14 2.97 15.77
C GLN A 146 2.01 1.70 14.90
N LEU A 147 3.12 1.20 14.36
CA LEU A 147 3.13 -0.07 13.63
C LEU A 147 2.77 -1.26 14.54
N TRP A 148 3.27 -1.25 15.78
CA TRP A 148 2.94 -2.25 16.78
C TRP A 148 1.46 -2.23 17.13
N ASP A 149 0.86 -1.06 17.35
CA ASP A 149 -0.55 -0.92 17.68
C ASP A 149 -1.46 -1.47 16.55
N ILE A 150 -1.07 -1.29 15.29
CA ILE A 150 -1.78 -1.85 14.14
C ILE A 150 -1.64 -3.37 14.05
N THR A 151 -0.46 -3.92 14.40
CA THR A 151 -0.12 -5.33 14.15
C THR A 151 -0.21 -6.23 15.37
N SER A 152 -0.54 -5.68 16.54
CA SER A 152 -0.77 -6.40 17.80
C SER A 152 -2.25 -6.65 18.10
N VAL A 153 -3.16 -6.13 17.29
CA VAL A 153 -4.60 -6.42 17.37
C VAL A 153 -4.89 -7.91 17.17
N GLU A 154 -6.08 -8.37 17.56
CA GLU A 154 -6.48 -9.76 17.34
C GLU A 154 -6.41 -10.14 15.84
N PRO A 155 -5.69 -11.22 15.48
CA PRO A 155 -5.51 -11.58 14.08
C PRO A 155 -6.81 -12.16 13.49
N GLU A 156 -7.31 -11.54 12.42
CA GLU A 156 -8.51 -11.96 11.67
C GLU A 156 -8.16 -12.98 10.57
N THR A 157 -6.90 -13.08 10.16
CA THR A 157 -6.46 -13.98 9.07
C THR A 157 -5.34 -14.95 9.49
N PRO A 158 -5.22 -16.12 8.83
CA PRO A 158 -4.08 -17.02 9.05
C PRO A 158 -2.72 -16.35 8.82
N HIS A 159 -2.63 -15.43 7.86
CA HIS A 159 -1.41 -14.68 7.58
C HIS A 159 -1.03 -13.74 8.74
N GLU A 160 -2.01 -13.02 9.29
CA GLU A 160 -1.85 -12.13 10.46
C GLU A 160 -1.41 -12.91 11.70
N ARG A 161 -2.02 -14.08 11.96
CA ARG A 161 -1.62 -14.95 13.07
C ARG A 161 -0.18 -15.42 12.94
N LYS A 162 0.20 -15.92 11.75
CA LYS A 162 1.58 -16.35 11.45
C LYS A 162 2.58 -15.21 11.57
N PHE A 163 2.18 -13.97 11.26
CA PHE A 163 3.01 -12.79 11.47
C PHE A 163 3.28 -12.60 12.97
N GLN A 164 2.25 -12.62 13.81
CA GLN A 164 2.41 -12.42 15.24
C GLN A 164 3.24 -13.52 15.91
N GLU A 165 2.92 -14.78 15.62
CA GLU A 165 3.67 -15.94 16.11
C GLU A 165 5.18 -15.84 15.82
N LYS A 166 5.54 -15.22 14.69
CA LYS A 166 6.93 -15.12 14.25
C LYS A 166 7.65 -13.85 14.73
N TYR A 167 6.95 -12.72 14.77
CA TYR A 167 7.58 -11.40 14.91
C TYR A 167 7.20 -10.67 16.20
N SER A 168 6.10 -11.00 16.87
CA SER A 168 5.61 -10.20 18.00
C SER A 168 6.59 -10.09 19.15
N GLU A 169 7.20 -11.20 19.56
CA GLU A 169 8.17 -11.19 20.67
C GLU A 169 9.44 -10.41 20.31
N ILE A 170 9.91 -10.53 19.06
CA ILE A 170 11.06 -9.76 18.56
C ILE A 170 10.75 -8.26 18.55
N ILE A 171 9.57 -7.86 18.08
CA ILE A 171 9.17 -6.45 18.04
C ILE A 171 9.06 -5.88 19.46
N LYS A 172 8.42 -6.62 20.39
CA LYS A 172 8.33 -6.21 21.80
C LYS A 172 9.71 -6.05 22.44
N GLU A 173 10.62 -7.00 22.22
CA GLU A 173 11.98 -6.94 22.75
C GLU A 173 12.72 -5.71 22.22
N VAL A 174 12.65 -5.47 20.90
CA VAL A 174 13.29 -4.32 20.26
C VAL A 174 12.71 -3.01 20.78
N LEU A 175 11.38 -2.87 20.86
CA LEU A 175 10.73 -1.68 21.42
C LEU A 175 11.12 -1.45 22.89
N GLY A 176 11.18 -2.52 23.69
CA GLY A 176 11.61 -2.44 25.09
C GLY A 176 13.03 -1.92 25.24
N LYS A 177 13.97 -2.49 24.47
CA LYS A 177 15.39 -2.09 24.46
C LYS A 177 15.63 -0.70 23.87
N LEU A 178 14.81 -0.26 22.92
CA LEU A 178 14.90 1.10 22.39
C LEU A 178 14.40 2.15 23.39
N LYS A 179 13.35 1.84 24.17
CA LYS A 179 12.83 2.73 25.22
C LYS A 179 13.74 2.81 26.43
N ASN A 180 14.31 1.68 26.83
CA ASN A 180 15.18 1.55 28.00
C ASN A 180 16.51 0.91 27.58
N PRO A 181 17.42 1.66 26.95
CA PRO A 181 18.72 1.14 26.53
C PRO A 181 19.59 0.80 27.75
N GLU A 182 20.27 -0.35 27.72
CA GLU A 182 21.25 -0.74 28.76
C GLU A 182 22.49 0.16 28.73
N ASN A 183 22.95 0.54 27.52
CA ASN A 183 24.09 1.41 27.29
C ASN A 183 23.69 2.63 26.44
N PRO A 184 23.14 3.71 27.05
CA PRO A 184 22.74 4.92 26.33
C PRO A 184 23.91 5.63 25.62
N ASP A 185 25.14 5.40 26.09
CA ASP A 185 26.40 5.91 25.54
C ASP A 185 26.84 5.21 24.24
N LYS A 186 26.15 4.15 23.83
CA LYS A 186 26.43 3.37 22.61
C LYS A 186 25.25 3.39 21.62
N PRO A 187 25.11 4.43 20.79
CA PRO A 187 24.04 4.56 19.79
C PRO A 187 23.92 3.37 18.84
N GLN A 188 25.06 2.75 18.55
CA GLN A 188 25.19 1.60 17.65
C GLN A 188 24.32 0.41 18.11
N GLU A 189 24.15 0.20 19.42
CA GLU A 189 23.33 -0.90 19.94
C GLU A 189 21.84 -0.70 19.60
N SER A 190 21.33 0.52 19.78
CA SER A 190 19.95 0.88 19.41
C SER A 190 19.70 0.72 17.90
N TRP A 191 20.68 1.12 17.09
CA TRP A 191 20.59 0.98 15.64
C TRP A 191 20.61 -0.48 15.16
N GLN A 192 21.46 -1.31 15.76
CA GLN A 192 21.53 -2.73 15.43
C GLN A 192 20.19 -3.46 15.65
N LEU A 193 19.40 -3.04 16.64
CA LEU A 193 18.05 -3.58 16.88
C LEU A 193 17.07 -3.22 15.74
N ILE A 194 17.10 -1.98 15.25
CA ILE A 194 16.27 -1.55 14.12
C ILE A 194 16.69 -2.28 12.85
N LYS A 195 18.00 -2.39 12.60
CA LYS A 195 18.56 -3.13 11.46
C LYS A 195 18.20 -4.61 11.51
N LEU A 196 18.18 -5.21 12.70
CA LEU A 196 17.72 -6.58 12.91
C LEU A 196 16.28 -6.76 12.42
N LEU A 197 15.35 -5.87 12.80
CA LEU A 197 13.97 -5.90 12.32
C LEU A 197 13.91 -5.79 10.79
N GLN A 198 14.63 -4.81 10.21
CA GLN A 198 14.65 -4.59 8.77
C GLN A 198 15.10 -5.84 8.00
N VAL A 199 16.20 -6.47 8.43
CA VAL A 199 16.71 -7.70 7.82
C VAL A 199 15.70 -8.85 7.95
N LYS A 200 15.06 -9.01 9.11
CA LYS A 200 14.06 -10.07 9.35
C LYS A 200 12.83 -9.95 8.44
N PHE A 201 12.39 -8.73 8.13
CA PHE A 201 11.30 -8.50 7.17
C PHE A 201 11.77 -8.65 5.72
N GLN A 202 12.96 -8.17 5.38
CA GLN A 202 13.51 -8.25 4.02
C GLN A 202 13.79 -9.69 3.57
N GLN A 203 14.22 -10.57 4.48
CA GLN A 203 14.48 -11.99 4.20
C GLN A 203 13.28 -12.73 3.60
N LYS A 204 12.05 -12.33 3.93
CA LYS A 204 10.82 -12.91 3.34
C LYS A 204 10.58 -12.34 1.95
N SER A 205 10.73 -11.03 1.75
CA SER A 205 10.50 -10.37 0.46
C SER A 205 11.32 -10.97 -0.70
N ASN A 206 12.55 -11.43 -0.43
CA ASN A 206 13.46 -11.91 -1.48
C ASN A 206 13.22 -13.37 -1.92
N ARG A 207 12.28 -14.09 -1.29
CA ARG A 207 11.97 -15.48 -1.67
C ARG A 207 11.04 -15.50 -2.88
N ARG A 208 11.27 -16.40 -3.85
CA ARG A 208 10.40 -16.57 -5.03
C ARG A 208 8.94 -16.87 -4.67
N THR A 209 8.69 -17.53 -3.53
CA THR A 209 7.35 -17.79 -3.00
C THR A 209 6.59 -16.52 -2.61
N SER A 210 7.27 -15.39 -2.46
CA SER A 210 6.67 -14.11 -2.05
C SER A 210 5.95 -13.38 -3.18
N TYR A 211 6.05 -13.87 -4.42
CA TYR A 211 5.28 -13.35 -5.56
C TYR A 211 3.94 -14.07 -5.74
N SER A 212 3.60 -15.02 -4.86
CA SER A 212 2.32 -15.72 -4.89
C SER A 212 1.75 -15.85 -3.48
N LEU A 213 0.52 -15.39 -3.33
CA LEU A 213 -0.26 -15.51 -2.11
C LEU A 213 -1.44 -16.45 -2.36
N LYS A 214 -1.94 -17.05 -1.27
CA LYS A 214 -3.20 -17.78 -1.28
C LYS A 214 -4.29 -16.94 -0.64
N MET A 215 -5.41 -16.73 -1.33
CA MET A 215 -6.52 -15.93 -0.82
C MET A 215 -7.00 -16.45 0.53
N GLN A 216 -7.12 -17.77 0.71
CA GLN A 216 -7.51 -18.38 1.99
C GLN A 216 -6.60 -18.01 3.18
N GLU A 217 -5.35 -17.63 2.93
CA GLU A 217 -4.39 -17.25 3.98
C GLU A 217 -4.48 -15.77 4.33
N ILE A 218 -4.75 -14.91 3.32
CA ILE A 218 -4.74 -13.44 3.46
C ILE A 218 -6.15 -12.85 3.64
N SER A 219 -7.19 -13.56 3.21
CA SER A 219 -8.60 -13.25 3.45
C SER A 219 -9.44 -14.52 3.24
N PRO A 220 -9.67 -15.31 4.31
CA PRO A 220 -10.61 -16.44 4.27
C PRO A 220 -12.02 -16.02 3.87
N VAL A 221 -12.40 -14.78 4.21
CA VAL A 221 -13.71 -14.21 3.87
C VAL A 221 -13.87 -14.10 2.35
N LEU A 222 -12.91 -13.48 1.65
CA LEU A 222 -12.97 -13.37 0.18
C LEU A 222 -12.87 -14.73 -0.51
N TYR A 223 -12.10 -15.66 0.05
CA TYR A 223 -12.00 -17.02 -0.48
C TYR A 223 -13.33 -17.79 -0.39
N ASN A 224 -14.05 -17.63 0.72
CA ASN A 224 -15.33 -18.30 0.96
C ASN A 224 -16.53 -17.56 0.35
N LEU A 225 -16.33 -16.34 -0.14
CA LEU A 225 -17.37 -15.55 -0.78
C LEU A 225 -17.75 -16.18 -2.12
N LYS A 226 -18.93 -16.82 -2.16
CA LYS A 226 -19.45 -17.57 -3.32
C LYS A 226 -20.85 -17.13 -3.70
N GLU A 227 -21.16 -17.21 -4.99
CA GLU A 227 -22.47 -16.91 -5.61
C GLU A 227 -23.06 -15.60 -5.09
N THR A 228 -22.30 -14.50 -5.23
CA THR A 228 -22.68 -13.21 -4.65
C THR A 228 -23.73 -12.48 -5.49
N VAL A 229 -24.36 -11.46 -4.90
CA VAL A 229 -25.23 -10.51 -5.62
C VAL A 229 -24.47 -9.25 -6.07
N ILE A 230 -23.14 -9.25 -5.93
CA ILE A 230 -22.29 -8.11 -6.31
C ILE A 230 -22.07 -8.15 -7.82
N ALA A 231 -22.43 -7.07 -8.51
CA ALA A 231 -22.11 -6.93 -9.93
C ALA A 231 -20.60 -6.86 -10.17
N MET A 232 -20.12 -7.46 -11.25
CA MET A 232 -18.70 -7.48 -11.59
C MET A 232 -18.16 -6.05 -11.79
N PRO A 233 -17.08 -5.64 -11.12
CA PRO A 233 -16.60 -4.26 -11.14
C PRO A 233 -16.20 -3.78 -12.55
N GLY A 234 -16.63 -2.59 -12.93
CA GLY A 234 -16.21 -1.96 -14.19
C GLY A 234 -16.76 -2.60 -15.47
N LEU A 235 -17.70 -3.56 -15.39
CA LEU A 235 -18.44 -3.99 -16.57
C LEU A 235 -19.56 -2.99 -16.90
N ALA A 236 -19.56 -2.49 -18.13
CA ALA A 236 -20.56 -1.52 -18.58
C ALA A 236 -21.99 -2.12 -18.55
N THR A 237 -22.94 -1.33 -18.07
CA THR A 237 -24.37 -1.67 -17.96
C THR A 237 -25.04 -1.99 -19.30
N SER A 238 -24.36 -1.74 -20.43
CA SER A 238 -24.86 -2.03 -21.79
C SER A 238 -24.93 -3.53 -22.12
N MET A 239 -24.33 -4.42 -21.31
CA MET A 239 -24.60 -5.85 -21.45
C MET A 239 -26.03 -6.16 -20.98
N ARG A 240 -26.87 -6.71 -21.88
CA ARG A 240 -28.27 -7.10 -21.60
C ARG A 240 -28.43 -8.02 -20.38
N LYS A 241 -27.34 -8.61 -19.88
CA LYS A 241 -27.30 -9.46 -18.68
C LYS A 241 -26.22 -8.96 -17.72
N LYS A 242 -26.62 -8.63 -16.49
CA LYS A 242 -25.67 -8.31 -15.41
C LYS A 242 -24.87 -9.56 -15.04
N VAL A 243 -23.55 -9.42 -14.98
CA VAL A 243 -22.64 -10.47 -14.51
C VAL A 243 -22.34 -10.22 -13.05
N PHE A 244 -22.51 -11.23 -12.21
CA PHE A 244 -22.24 -11.17 -10.78
C PHE A 244 -20.93 -11.88 -10.43
N ILE A 245 -20.31 -11.50 -9.33
CA ILE A 245 -19.13 -12.19 -8.81
C ILE A 245 -19.57 -13.55 -8.28
N ARG A 246 -19.11 -14.61 -8.93
CA ARG A 246 -19.33 -15.99 -8.51
C ARG A 246 -18.38 -16.39 -7.39
N GLN A 247 -17.08 -16.14 -7.53
CA GLN A 247 -16.08 -16.35 -6.49
C GLN A 247 -14.77 -15.68 -6.89
N LEU A 248 -13.83 -15.54 -5.94
CA LEU A 248 -12.46 -15.11 -6.22
C LEU A 248 -11.52 -16.33 -6.31
N SER A 249 -10.47 -16.22 -7.10
CA SER A 249 -9.42 -17.24 -7.18
C SER A 249 -8.65 -17.34 -5.87
N ASN A 250 -8.30 -18.57 -5.48
CA ASN A 250 -7.40 -18.77 -4.35
C ASN A 250 -5.96 -18.33 -4.67
N HIS A 251 -5.59 -18.21 -5.94
CA HIS A 251 -4.25 -17.79 -6.33
C HIS A 251 -4.21 -16.28 -6.58
N VAL A 252 -3.38 -15.58 -5.81
CA VAL A 252 -3.11 -14.15 -5.99
C VAL A 252 -1.64 -13.99 -6.37
N SER A 253 -1.37 -13.40 -7.55
CA SER A 253 0.01 -13.15 -7.98
C SER A 253 0.40 -11.72 -7.62
N ILE A 254 1.61 -11.51 -7.12
CA ILE A 254 2.18 -10.18 -6.90
C ILE A 254 3.11 -9.87 -8.06
N LEU A 255 2.91 -8.73 -8.72
CA LEU A 255 3.80 -8.33 -9.81
C LEU A 255 5.16 -7.86 -9.24
N PRO A 256 6.28 -8.22 -9.89
CA PRO A 256 7.62 -7.82 -9.47
C PRO A 256 7.92 -6.38 -9.91
N THR A 257 7.07 -5.45 -9.54
CA THR A 257 7.28 -4.01 -9.72
C THR A 257 7.47 -3.36 -8.35
N LYS A 258 7.89 -2.10 -8.38
CA LYS A 258 8.14 -1.26 -7.21
C LYS A 258 6.96 -1.21 -6.23
N THR A 259 5.73 -1.06 -6.73
CA THR A 259 4.53 -0.97 -5.88
C THR A 259 3.88 -2.32 -5.58
N LYS A 260 4.49 -3.43 -6.04
CA LYS A 260 4.02 -4.82 -5.81
C LYS A 260 2.49 -5.00 -5.88
N PRO A 261 1.83 -4.54 -6.95
CA PRO A 261 0.39 -4.65 -7.07
C PRO A 261 -0.02 -6.13 -7.17
N LYS A 262 -1.23 -6.41 -6.67
CA LYS A 262 -1.77 -7.77 -6.58
C LYS A 262 -2.67 -8.04 -7.79
N LYS A 263 -2.36 -9.07 -8.58
CA LYS A 263 -3.19 -9.56 -9.66
C LYS A 263 -4.28 -10.47 -9.08
N LEU A 264 -5.51 -9.97 -9.07
CA LEU A 264 -6.69 -10.67 -8.59
C LEU A 264 -7.47 -11.26 -9.77
N VAL A 265 -8.06 -12.42 -9.55
CA VAL A 265 -8.88 -13.12 -10.54
C VAL A 265 -10.24 -13.42 -9.95
N PHE A 266 -11.29 -12.98 -10.64
CA PHE A 266 -12.69 -13.14 -10.29
C PHE A 266 -13.34 -14.05 -11.33
N TYR A 267 -14.24 -14.92 -10.88
CA TYR A 267 -15.07 -15.72 -11.75
C TYR A 267 -16.47 -15.12 -11.80
N GLY A 268 -17.02 -14.93 -13.00
CA GLY A 268 -18.36 -14.41 -13.21
C GLY A 268 -19.43 -15.48 -13.14
N SER A 269 -20.67 -15.06 -12.86
CA SER A 269 -21.87 -15.89 -12.96
C SER A 269 -22.16 -16.39 -14.39
N ASP A 270 -21.49 -15.81 -15.38
CA ASP A 270 -21.52 -16.22 -16.79
C ASP A 270 -20.45 -17.26 -17.16
N GLY A 271 -19.63 -17.69 -16.19
CA GLY A 271 -18.55 -18.65 -16.38
C GLY A 271 -17.25 -18.04 -16.92
N GLN A 272 -17.21 -16.73 -17.17
CA GLN A 272 -16.01 -16.05 -17.64
C GLN A 272 -15.07 -15.68 -16.49
N THR A 273 -13.80 -15.47 -16.83
CA THR A 273 -12.75 -15.05 -15.89
C THR A 273 -12.45 -13.57 -16.10
N TYR A 274 -12.49 -12.81 -15.01
CA TYR A 274 -12.22 -11.38 -14.98
C TYR A 274 -10.99 -11.12 -14.12
N THR A 275 -9.97 -10.53 -14.72
CA THR A 275 -8.71 -10.27 -14.05
C THR A 275 -8.59 -8.79 -13.76
N TYR A 276 -8.13 -8.45 -12.56
CA TYR A 276 -7.88 -7.09 -12.13
C TYR A 276 -6.47 -6.94 -11.57
N LEU A 277 -5.85 -5.82 -11.88
CA LEU A 277 -4.70 -5.33 -11.16
C LEU A 277 -5.18 -4.51 -9.97
N PHE A 278 -4.90 -4.99 -8.77
CA PHE A 278 -5.20 -4.28 -7.53
C PHE A 278 -4.00 -3.46 -7.09
N LYS A 279 -4.19 -2.14 -7.08
CA LYS A 279 -3.18 -1.17 -6.67
C LYS A 279 -3.60 -0.53 -5.35
N GLY A 280 -2.63 -0.37 -4.46
CA GLY A 280 -2.77 0.38 -3.22
C GLY A 280 -1.68 1.41 -3.10
N LEU A 281 -1.89 2.36 -2.20
CA LEU A 281 -1.02 3.51 -1.96
C LEU A 281 -0.89 4.44 -3.19
N GLU A 282 -1.80 4.32 -4.15
CA GLU A 282 -1.86 5.12 -5.39
C GLU A 282 -3.28 5.70 -5.55
N ASP A 283 -3.39 6.97 -5.91
CA ASP A 283 -4.66 7.57 -6.33
C ASP A 283 -4.96 7.19 -7.78
N LEU A 284 -6.13 6.61 -8.04
CA LEU A 284 -6.59 6.19 -9.36
C LEU A 284 -7.74 7.02 -9.91
N HIS A 285 -8.15 8.10 -9.22
CA HIS A 285 -9.27 8.94 -9.67
C HIS A 285 -8.93 9.65 -10.99
N LEU A 286 -7.68 10.10 -11.19
CA LEU A 286 -7.29 10.71 -12.45
C LEU A 286 -7.37 9.70 -13.61
N ASP A 287 -6.82 8.50 -13.42
CA ASP A 287 -6.92 7.39 -14.39
C ASP A 287 -8.38 7.07 -14.73
N GLU A 288 -9.26 7.01 -13.73
CA GLU A 288 -10.71 6.84 -13.93
C GLU A 288 -11.28 7.92 -14.87
N ARG A 289 -10.95 9.20 -14.64
CA ARG A 289 -11.44 10.31 -15.47
C ARG A 289 -10.90 10.27 -16.89
N ILE A 290 -9.65 9.87 -17.07
CA ILE A 290 -9.07 9.69 -18.41
C ILE A 290 -9.81 8.57 -19.15
N MET A 291 -10.09 7.44 -18.49
CA MET A 291 -10.86 6.35 -19.11
C MET A 291 -12.29 6.78 -19.48
N GLN A 292 -12.95 7.60 -18.65
CA GLN A 292 -14.26 8.18 -18.95
C GLN A 292 -14.18 9.12 -20.18
N PHE A 293 -13.17 9.98 -20.24
CA PHE A 293 -12.94 10.86 -21.39
C PHE A 293 -12.77 10.06 -22.68
N LEU A 294 -11.94 9.00 -22.67
CA LEU A 294 -11.77 8.12 -23.83
C LEU A 294 -13.08 7.43 -24.25
N SER A 295 -13.95 7.07 -23.29
CA SER A 295 -15.28 6.54 -23.59
C SER A 295 -16.17 7.56 -24.32
N ILE A 296 -16.14 8.83 -23.89
CA ILE A 296 -16.88 9.91 -24.54
C ILE A 296 -16.33 10.16 -25.95
N ALA A 297 -15.00 10.28 -26.09
CA ALA A 297 -14.35 10.46 -27.39
C ALA A 297 -14.69 9.33 -28.36
N ASN A 298 -14.65 8.08 -27.91
CA ASN A 298 -15.07 6.93 -28.72
C ASN A 298 -16.54 6.99 -29.14
N THR A 299 -17.42 7.52 -28.29
CA THR A 299 -18.84 7.71 -28.63
C THR A 299 -19.01 8.75 -29.72
N MET A 300 -18.29 9.87 -29.64
CA MET A 300 -18.30 10.92 -30.67
C MET A 300 -17.74 10.43 -32.01
N MET A 301 -16.67 9.62 -31.97
CA MET A 301 -16.02 9.09 -33.18
C MET A 301 -16.74 7.86 -33.77
N SER A 302 -17.70 7.27 -33.06
CA SER A 302 -18.42 6.05 -33.51
C SER A 302 -19.27 6.23 -34.77
N GLN A 303 -19.52 7.47 -35.17
CA GLN A 303 -20.25 7.79 -36.41
C GLN A 303 -19.33 7.77 -37.65
N ILE A 304 -18.01 7.71 -37.45
CA ILE A 304 -17.01 7.71 -38.53
C ILE A 304 -16.57 6.27 -38.76
N THR A 305 -17.30 5.59 -39.64
CA THR A 305 -16.97 4.24 -40.09
C THR A 305 -16.11 4.27 -41.34
N ASP A 306 -15.19 3.32 -41.46
CA ASP A 306 -14.52 3.05 -42.73
C ASP A 306 -15.49 2.45 -43.77
N GLY A 307 -15.02 2.28 -45.01
CA GLY A 307 -15.81 1.65 -46.09
C GLY A 307 -16.23 0.20 -45.82
N ALA A 308 -15.73 -0.43 -44.75
CA ALA A 308 -16.09 -1.77 -44.28
C ALA A 308 -17.04 -1.76 -43.06
N GLY A 309 -17.48 -0.59 -42.60
CA GLY A 309 -18.40 -0.44 -41.47
C GLY A 309 -17.74 -0.56 -40.10
N HIS A 310 -16.40 -0.55 -40.02
CA HIS A 310 -15.67 -0.56 -38.75
C HIS A 310 -15.36 0.88 -38.31
N ASN A 311 -15.43 1.13 -37.00
CA ASN A 311 -15.04 2.42 -36.44
C ASN A 311 -13.56 2.69 -36.73
N LEU A 312 -13.29 3.66 -37.60
CA LEU A 312 -11.94 3.98 -38.07
C LEU A 312 -11.06 4.52 -36.93
N TYR A 313 -11.67 5.29 -36.03
CA TYR A 313 -11.01 5.89 -34.89
C TYR A 313 -11.60 5.36 -33.59
N ARG A 314 -10.87 4.47 -32.92
CA ARG A 314 -11.23 3.95 -31.60
C ARG A 314 -10.01 3.86 -30.69
N ALA A 315 -10.02 4.63 -29.62
CA ALA A 315 -9.07 4.49 -28.53
C ALA A 315 -9.47 3.31 -27.66
N ARG A 316 -8.62 2.28 -27.58
CA ARG A 316 -8.85 1.17 -26.61
C ARG A 316 -8.65 1.71 -25.20
N HIS A 317 -9.61 1.45 -24.33
CA HIS A 317 -9.58 1.84 -22.93
C HIS A 317 -10.02 0.67 -22.05
N TYR A 318 -9.75 0.75 -20.76
CA TYR A 318 -10.08 -0.26 -19.77
C TYR A 318 -10.81 0.40 -18.59
N SER A 319 -11.37 -0.41 -17.69
CA SER A 319 -12.09 0.10 -16.53
C SER A 319 -11.14 0.31 -15.35
N VAL A 320 -11.33 1.42 -14.64
CA VAL A 320 -10.64 1.76 -13.40
C VAL A 320 -11.71 1.98 -12.35
N ILE A 321 -11.54 1.34 -11.18
CA ILE A 321 -12.51 1.34 -10.08
C ILE A 321 -11.79 1.77 -8.80
N PRO A 322 -11.84 3.07 -8.45
CA PRO A 322 -11.34 3.54 -7.16
C PRO A 322 -12.12 2.88 -6.00
N LEU A 323 -11.40 2.44 -4.97
CA LEU A 323 -11.95 1.82 -3.75
C LEU A 323 -11.74 2.69 -2.49
N GLY A 324 -11.23 3.90 -2.71
CA GLY A 324 -10.89 4.89 -1.69
C GLY A 324 -9.90 5.91 -2.27
N PRO A 325 -9.35 6.80 -1.45
CA PRO A 325 -8.44 7.86 -1.90
C PRO A 325 -7.12 7.31 -2.46
N ARG A 326 -6.68 6.14 -2.00
CA ARG A 326 -5.35 5.58 -2.33
C ARG A 326 -5.37 4.11 -2.73
N SER A 327 -6.46 3.64 -3.33
CA SER A 327 -6.53 2.26 -3.80
C SER A 327 -7.60 2.08 -4.86
N GLY A 328 -7.41 1.08 -5.71
CA GLY A 328 -8.46 0.65 -6.62
C GLY A 328 -8.06 -0.50 -7.53
N LEU A 329 -9.01 -0.90 -8.35
CA LEU A 329 -8.87 -1.99 -9.32
C LEU A 329 -8.72 -1.41 -10.72
N ILE A 330 -7.80 -1.97 -11.49
CA ILE A 330 -7.66 -1.70 -12.92
C ILE A 330 -7.94 -3.00 -13.66
N SER A 331 -8.86 -2.98 -14.61
CA SER A 331 -9.13 -4.16 -15.44
C SER A 331 -7.89 -4.58 -16.20
N TRP A 332 -7.56 -5.87 -16.13
CA TRP A 332 -6.44 -6.42 -16.85
C TRP A 332 -6.75 -6.52 -18.35
N VAL A 333 -5.81 -6.12 -19.19
CA VAL A 333 -5.94 -6.22 -20.64
C VAL A 333 -5.12 -7.41 -21.12
N ASP A 334 -5.81 -8.45 -21.59
CA ASP A 334 -5.17 -9.62 -22.18
C ASP A 334 -4.78 -9.39 -23.64
N GLY A 335 -3.85 -10.21 -24.15
CA GLY A 335 -3.42 -10.17 -25.54
C GLY A 335 -2.53 -8.98 -25.91
N THR A 336 -2.05 -8.20 -24.94
CA THR A 336 -1.11 -7.10 -25.17
C THR A 336 0.33 -7.53 -24.94
N THR A 337 1.25 -7.06 -25.79
CA THR A 337 2.69 -7.24 -25.60
C THR A 337 3.36 -5.89 -25.40
N PRO A 338 4.08 -5.64 -24.28
CA PRO A 338 4.82 -4.41 -24.08
C PRO A 338 5.90 -4.23 -25.14
N LEU A 339 6.02 -3.03 -25.71
CA LEU A 339 7.01 -2.73 -26.76
C LEU A 339 8.45 -3.00 -26.29
N PHE A 340 8.76 -2.67 -25.04
CA PHE A 340 10.08 -2.95 -24.45
C PHE A 340 10.43 -4.45 -24.45
N ALA A 341 9.45 -5.34 -24.26
CA ALA A 341 9.70 -6.78 -24.30
C ALA A 341 10.11 -7.26 -25.71
N LEU A 342 9.57 -6.63 -26.76
CA LEU A 342 9.96 -6.89 -28.14
C LEU A 342 11.39 -6.41 -28.40
N TYR A 343 11.70 -5.18 -28.00
CA TYR A 343 13.04 -4.60 -28.13
C TYR A 343 14.11 -5.43 -27.40
N LYS A 344 13.86 -5.79 -26.13
CA LYS A 344 14.77 -6.61 -25.32
C LYS A 344 15.07 -7.96 -25.97
N ARG A 345 14.04 -8.65 -26.47
CA ARG A 345 14.21 -9.94 -27.17
C ARG A 345 14.98 -9.79 -28.47
N TRP A 346 14.76 -8.70 -29.20
CA TRP A 346 15.54 -8.41 -30.40
C TRP A 346 17.02 -8.21 -30.07
N GLN A 347 17.35 -7.36 -29.08
CA GLN A 347 18.74 -7.14 -28.65
C GLN A 347 19.43 -8.44 -28.22
N GLN A 348 18.74 -9.31 -27.46
CA GLN A 348 19.29 -10.60 -27.04
C GLN A 348 19.61 -11.53 -28.21
N ARG A 349 18.80 -11.49 -29.28
CA ARG A 349 19.08 -12.27 -30.50
C ARG A 349 20.25 -11.70 -31.29
N GLU A 350 20.38 -10.39 -31.36
CA GLU A 350 21.52 -9.75 -32.02
C GLU A 350 22.83 -9.99 -31.25
N ALA A 351 22.82 -9.97 -29.92
CA ALA A 351 24.00 -10.26 -29.11
C ALA A 351 24.42 -11.74 -29.12
N ALA A 352 23.54 -12.64 -29.56
CA ALA A 352 23.81 -14.07 -29.69
C ALA A 352 24.28 -14.48 -31.10
N LYS A 353 24.28 -13.54 -32.05
CA LYS A 353 24.95 -13.67 -33.35
C LYS A 353 26.39 -13.22 -33.20
#